data_AF-A0A6I2UAY3-F1
#
_entry.id   AF-A0A6I2UAY3-F1
#
_cell.length_a   1.000
_cell.length_b   1.000
_cell.length_c   1.000
_cell.angle_alpha   90.00
_cell.angle_beta   90.00
_cell.angle_gamma   90.00
#
_symmetry.space_group_name_H-M   'P 1'
#
loop_
_entity.id
_entity.type
_entity.pdbx_description
1 polymer ?
#
loop_
_entity_poly.entity_id
_entity_poly.type
_entity_poly.pdbx_seq_one_letter_code
_entity_poly.pdbx_strand_id
1 'polypeptide(L)'
;MFEIEENTLDELPYSITCLQFAYLAYEVAPENVNSMRHLECSMDDTYEAAESALACYCDLISPHDYGDNSECFTYGCYYSSKHMMEFYRLCRVHAKLLRVKLHEEPFFARAKRFVYSQLYNSYTFDYTLQTKVNREYASGIAVRFTGDFYEFEDFNMAMIDVMRFYRAEAARLKNVLAMTRRTDSDVTIREEAA
;
A
#
# COMPACT_ATOMS: atom_id res chain seq x y z
N MET A 1 9.35 -19.87 -42.09
CA MET A 1 10.13 -18.84 -41.37
C MET A 1 9.10 -17.77 -41.03
N PHE A 2 8.66 -17.72 -39.78
CA PHE A 2 7.72 -16.69 -39.36
C PHE A 2 8.53 -15.41 -39.20
N GLU A 3 8.32 -14.44 -40.09
CA GLU A 3 8.80 -13.08 -39.89
C GLU A 3 7.99 -12.52 -38.72
N ILE A 4 8.63 -12.46 -37.56
CA ILE A 4 8.16 -11.66 -36.44
C ILE A 4 8.36 -10.23 -36.92
N GLU A 5 7.26 -9.52 -37.22
CA GLU A 5 7.31 -8.10 -37.57
C GLU A 5 8.10 -7.36 -36.49
N GLU A 6 9.08 -6.57 -36.88
CA GLU A 6 10.02 -5.85 -36.00
C GLU A 6 9.30 -5.05 -34.89
N ASN A 7 8.04 -4.66 -35.14
CA ASN A 7 7.13 -4.00 -34.20
C ASN A 7 6.67 -4.87 -33.00
N THR A 8 6.55 -6.19 -33.15
CA THR A 8 5.97 -7.07 -32.11
C THR A 8 6.90 -7.32 -30.92
N LEU A 9 8.21 -7.06 -31.08
CA LEU A 9 9.18 -7.12 -29.98
C LEU A 9 9.17 -5.84 -29.13
N ASP A 10 8.80 -4.70 -29.70
CA ASP A 10 8.72 -3.41 -29.00
C ASP A 10 7.47 -3.31 -28.10
N GLU A 11 6.43 -4.09 -28.39
CA GLU A 11 5.19 -4.14 -27.59
C GLU A 11 5.22 -5.20 -26.47
N LEU A 12 6.19 -6.11 -26.51
CA LEU A 12 6.34 -7.18 -25.53
C LEU A 12 6.50 -6.67 -24.08
N PRO A 13 7.29 -5.60 -23.79
CA PRO A 13 7.41 -5.07 -22.45
C PRO A 13 6.06 -4.62 -21.87
N TYR A 14 5.25 -3.91 -22.65
CA TYR A 14 3.94 -3.42 -22.22
C TYR A 14 2.99 -4.58 -21.90
N SER A 15 2.98 -5.61 -22.76
CA SER A 15 2.22 -6.85 -22.51
C SER A 15 2.63 -7.53 -21.20
N ILE A 16 3.93 -7.61 -20.91
CA ILE A 16 4.42 -8.19 -19.66
C ILE A 16 3.96 -7.35 -18.46
N THR A 17 4.08 -6.02 -18.55
CA THR A 17 3.66 -5.10 -17.48
C THR A 17 2.14 -5.19 -17.23
N CYS A 18 1.30 -5.15 -18.26
CA CYS A 18 -0.15 -5.31 -18.13
C CYS A 18 -0.50 -6.66 -17.47
N LEU A 19 0.14 -7.76 -17.89
CA LEU A 19 -0.07 -9.07 -17.28
C LEU A 19 0.37 -9.13 -15.81
N GLN A 20 1.47 -8.48 -15.46
CA GLN A 20 1.94 -8.38 -14.08
C GLN A 20 0.92 -7.66 -13.19
N PHE A 21 0.39 -6.52 -13.63
CA PHE A 21 -0.64 -5.80 -12.88
C PHE A 21 -1.97 -6.55 -12.83
N ALA A 22 -2.38 -7.20 -13.92
CA ALA A 22 -3.55 -8.06 -13.95
C ALA A 22 -3.42 -9.22 -12.96
N TYR A 23 -2.24 -9.84 -12.86
CA TYR A 23 -1.97 -10.86 -11.85
C TYR A 23 -2.09 -10.32 -10.42
N LEU A 24 -1.51 -9.15 -10.14
CA LEU A 24 -1.60 -8.52 -8.82
C LEU A 24 -3.04 -8.18 -8.43
N ALA A 25 -3.86 -7.72 -9.37
CA ALA A 25 -5.28 -7.51 -9.16
C ALA A 25 -6.01 -8.83 -8.89
N TYR A 26 -5.69 -9.89 -9.65
CA TYR A 26 -6.25 -11.23 -9.47
C TYR A 26 -5.99 -11.80 -8.08
N GLU A 27 -4.81 -11.57 -7.50
CA GLU A 27 -4.46 -12.06 -6.15
C GLU A 27 -5.45 -11.60 -5.07
N VAL A 28 -6.10 -10.45 -5.25
CA VAL A 28 -6.90 -9.80 -4.21
C VAL A 28 -8.36 -9.58 -4.57
N ALA A 29 -8.67 -9.45 -5.85
CA ALA A 29 -10.00 -9.27 -6.39
C ALA A 29 -10.11 -9.96 -7.77
N PRO A 30 -10.19 -11.30 -7.82
CA PRO A 30 -10.27 -12.06 -9.07
C PRO A 30 -11.37 -11.58 -10.03
N GLU A 31 -12.47 -11.08 -9.49
CA GLU A 31 -13.60 -10.51 -10.22
C GLU A 31 -13.24 -9.25 -11.03
N ASN A 32 -12.26 -8.47 -10.57
CA ASN A 32 -11.86 -7.21 -11.18
C ASN A 32 -10.93 -7.41 -12.37
N VAL A 33 -10.34 -8.59 -12.56
CA VAL A 33 -9.43 -8.86 -13.69
C VAL A 33 -10.19 -8.85 -15.02
N ASN A 34 -11.50 -9.09 -14.98
CA ASN A 34 -12.34 -8.98 -16.16
C ASN A 34 -12.39 -7.56 -16.72
N SER A 35 -12.19 -6.53 -15.88
CA SER A 35 -12.12 -5.16 -16.37
C SER A 35 -10.86 -4.90 -17.19
N MET A 36 -9.80 -5.70 -17.08
CA MET A 36 -8.54 -5.51 -17.81
C MET A 36 -8.47 -6.33 -19.12
N ARG A 37 -9.52 -7.08 -19.46
CA ARG A 37 -9.54 -7.94 -20.66
C ARG A 37 -9.56 -7.20 -21.99
N HIS A 38 -9.86 -5.91 -21.97
CA HIS A 38 -10.00 -5.09 -23.16
C HIS A 38 -8.71 -4.32 -23.51
N LEU A 39 -7.69 -4.42 -22.66
CA LEU A 39 -6.40 -3.76 -22.87
C LEU A 39 -5.68 -4.39 -24.07
N GLU A 40 -5.21 -3.55 -24.98
CA GLU A 40 -4.45 -3.96 -26.16
C GLU A 40 -2.97 -4.17 -25.83
N CYS A 41 -2.57 -3.94 -24.57
CA CYS A 41 -1.21 -4.06 -24.05
C CYS A 41 -0.23 -3.07 -24.71
N SER A 42 -0.68 -1.84 -24.90
CA SER A 42 0.10 -0.67 -25.29
C SER A 42 0.70 0.06 -24.07
N MET A 43 1.51 1.11 -24.32
CA MET A 43 2.01 1.98 -23.25
C MET A 43 0.87 2.66 -22.48
N ASP A 44 -0.22 3.06 -23.15
CA ASP A 44 -1.35 3.68 -22.45
C ASP A 44 -2.08 2.67 -21.55
N ASP A 45 -2.15 1.41 -22.00
CA ASP A 45 -2.75 0.31 -21.24
C ASP A 45 -1.94 -0.07 -20.00
N THR A 46 -0.61 0.15 -19.97
CA THR A 46 0.17 -0.14 -18.76
C THR A 46 -0.17 0.81 -17.62
N TYR A 47 -0.44 2.08 -17.92
CA TYR A 47 -0.91 3.04 -16.93
C TYR A 47 -2.28 2.64 -16.37
N GLU A 48 -3.24 2.30 -17.24
CA GLU A 48 -4.58 1.90 -16.82
C GLU A 48 -4.54 0.59 -15.99
N ALA A 49 -3.72 -0.38 -16.42
CA ALA A 49 -3.52 -1.62 -15.68
C ALA A 49 -2.91 -1.36 -14.29
N ALA A 50 -1.91 -0.50 -14.20
CA ALA A 50 -1.24 -0.15 -12.96
C ALA A 50 -2.20 0.50 -11.95
N GLU A 51 -2.96 1.51 -12.38
CA GLU A 51 -3.95 2.19 -11.55
C GLU A 51 -5.07 1.24 -11.10
N SER A 52 -5.59 0.43 -12.03
CA SER A 52 -6.64 -0.54 -11.75
C SER A 52 -6.19 -1.61 -10.74
N ALA A 53 -4.94 -2.06 -10.86
CA ALA A 53 -4.34 -2.99 -9.90
C ALA A 53 -4.21 -2.34 -8.52
N LEU A 54 -3.65 -1.12 -8.41
CA LEU A 54 -3.53 -0.42 -7.13
C LEU A 54 -4.89 -0.17 -6.47
N ALA A 55 -5.92 0.16 -7.26
CA ALA A 55 -7.28 0.35 -6.77
C ALA A 55 -7.83 -0.90 -6.06
N CYS A 56 -7.46 -2.11 -6.49
CA CYS A 56 -7.87 -3.35 -5.82
C CYS A 56 -7.26 -3.53 -4.42
N TYR A 57 -6.17 -2.81 -4.09
CA TYR A 57 -5.51 -2.85 -2.79
C TYR A 57 -5.95 -1.73 -1.84
N CYS A 58 -6.64 -0.72 -2.37
CA CYS A 58 -7.11 0.45 -1.61
C CYS A 58 -8.60 0.31 -1.32
N ASP A 59 -9.02 0.67 -0.10
CA ASP A 59 -10.45 0.81 0.20
C ASP A 59 -10.92 2.26 -0.05
N LEU A 60 -9.98 3.22 -0.12
CA LEU A 60 -10.22 4.61 -0.50
C LEU A 60 -9.07 5.14 -1.36
N ILE A 61 -9.43 5.68 -2.52
CA ILE A 61 -8.60 6.57 -3.34
C ILE A 61 -9.42 7.84 -3.52
N SER A 62 -8.86 8.99 -3.15
CA SER A 62 -9.56 10.27 -3.29
C SER A 62 -8.61 11.38 -3.70
N PRO A 63 -9.06 12.33 -4.55
CA PRO A 63 -8.31 13.56 -4.79
C PRO A 63 -7.93 14.21 -3.46
N HIS A 64 -6.67 14.63 -3.35
CA HIS A 64 -6.14 15.27 -2.17
C HIS A 64 -5.64 16.66 -2.52
N ASP A 65 -6.40 17.66 -2.06
CA ASP A 65 -6.04 19.05 -2.23
C ASP A 65 -5.04 19.45 -1.15
N TYR A 66 -3.82 19.79 -1.58
CA TYR A 66 -2.88 20.52 -0.75
C TYR A 66 -3.22 21.99 -0.93
N GLY A 67 -4.03 22.55 -0.02
CA GLY A 67 -4.49 23.94 -0.09
C GLY A 67 -3.41 25.03 -0.16
N ASP A 68 -2.12 24.65 -0.16
CA ASP A 68 -0.99 25.49 -0.55
C ASP A 68 -0.50 25.09 -1.96
N ASN A 69 -0.90 25.89 -2.93
CA ASN A 69 -0.42 25.87 -4.32
C ASN A 69 1.08 26.19 -4.36
N SER A 70 1.95 25.19 -4.18
CA SER A 70 3.29 25.32 -4.75
C SER A 70 3.16 25.09 -6.25
N GLU A 71 3.63 26.02 -7.08
CA GLU A 71 3.54 25.95 -8.55
C GLU A 71 4.08 24.63 -9.14
N CYS A 72 4.92 23.91 -8.40
CA CYS A 72 5.55 22.67 -8.84
C CYS A 72 4.66 21.41 -8.72
N PHE A 73 3.68 21.37 -7.80
CA PHE A 73 2.81 20.19 -7.60
C PHE A 73 1.43 20.46 -8.21
N THR A 74 1.03 19.63 -9.17
CA THR A 74 -0.13 19.88 -10.04
C THR A 74 -1.35 19.04 -9.68
N TYR A 75 -1.16 17.89 -9.04
CA TYR A 75 -2.22 17.00 -8.61
C TYR A 75 -1.81 16.24 -7.34
N GLY A 76 -2.79 15.88 -6.51
CA GLY A 76 -2.58 15.09 -5.30
C GLY A 76 -3.66 14.04 -5.11
N CYS A 77 -3.27 12.92 -4.51
CA CYS A 77 -4.16 11.80 -4.23
C CYS A 77 -3.90 11.24 -2.83
N TYR A 78 -4.96 10.75 -2.19
CA TYR A 78 -4.90 10.10 -0.89
C TYR A 78 -5.30 8.64 -1.02
N TYR A 79 -4.42 7.76 -0.60
CA TYR A 79 -4.58 6.31 -0.66
C TYR A 79 -4.72 5.74 0.75
N SER A 80 -5.76 4.95 0.98
CA SER A 80 -6.00 4.32 2.27
C SER A 80 -6.60 2.93 2.12
N SER A 81 -6.28 2.07 3.09
CA SER A 81 -6.94 0.78 3.27
C SER A 81 -7.31 0.59 4.74
N LYS A 82 -8.34 -0.22 4.98
CA LYS A 82 -8.76 -0.67 6.31
C LYS A 82 -7.63 -1.38 7.04
N HIS A 83 -6.73 -2.06 6.32
CA HIS A 83 -5.58 -2.74 6.88
C HIS A 83 -4.56 -1.77 7.46
N MET A 84 -4.33 -0.61 6.84
CA MET A 84 -3.50 0.44 7.44
C MET A 84 -4.09 0.92 8.78
N MET A 85 -5.41 1.14 8.80
CA MET A 85 -6.10 1.58 10.02
C MET A 85 -6.06 0.52 11.12
N GLU A 86 -6.35 -0.74 10.78
CA GLU A 86 -6.25 -1.87 11.71
C GLU A 86 -4.83 -1.98 12.27
N PHE A 87 -3.83 -1.96 11.39
CA PHE A 87 -2.41 -2.01 11.78
C PHE A 87 -2.05 -0.92 12.80
N TYR A 88 -2.37 0.34 12.51
CA TYR A 88 -2.03 1.45 13.41
C TYR A 88 -2.82 1.45 14.72
N ARG A 89 -4.02 0.86 14.75
CA ARG A 89 -4.76 0.60 15.99
C ARG A 89 -4.06 -0.47 16.82
N LEU A 90 -3.66 -1.57 16.19
CA LEU A 90 -2.95 -2.66 16.85
C LEU A 90 -1.59 -2.20 17.40
N CYS A 91 -0.84 -1.36 16.67
CA CYS A 91 0.42 -0.78 17.16
C CYS A 91 0.22 0.01 18.46
N ARG A 92 -0.87 0.76 18.58
CA ARG A 92 -1.19 1.50 19.82
C ARG A 92 -1.52 0.58 20.99
N VAL A 93 -2.19 -0.54 20.72
CA VAL A 93 -2.45 -1.57 21.75
C VAL A 93 -1.14 -2.22 22.19
N HIS A 94 -0.29 -2.59 21.23
CA HIS A 94 1.01 -3.21 21.48
C HIS A 94 1.97 -2.28 22.22
N ALA A 95 2.06 -1.00 21.85
CA ALA A 95 2.87 -0.01 22.55
C ALA A 95 2.48 0.12 24.03
N LYS A 96 1.17 0.12 24.33
CA LYS A 96 0.67 0.14 25.72
C LYS A 96 1.08 -1.11 26.49
N LEU A 97 0.99 -2.28 25.86
CA LEU A 97 1.42 -3.55 26.44
C LEU A 97 2.92 -3.54 26.79
N LEU A 98 3.74 -3.05 25.86
CA LEU A 98 5.18 -2.91 26.03
C LEU A 98 5.59 -1.73 26.94
N ARG A 99 4.65 -0.85 27.30
CA ARG A 99 4.89 0.40 28.06
C ARG A 99 5.91 1.32 27.39
N VAL A 100 5.91 1.39 26.06
CA VAL A 100 6.77 2.26 25.25
C VAL A 100 5.96 3.35 24.55
N LYS A 101 6.62 4.42 24.08
CA LYS A 101 5.94 5.41 23.24
C LYS A 101 5.63 4.80 21.87
N LEU A 102 4.57 5.28 21.20
CA LEU A 102 4.16 4.72 19.92
C LEU A 102 5.26 4.73 18.85
N HIS A 103 6.11 5.76 18.81
CA HIS A 103 7.21 5.84 17.84
C HIS A 103 8.37 4.88 18.14
N GLU A 104 8.44 4.33 19.35
CA GLU A 104 9.41 3.32 19.79
C GLU A 104 8.87 1.89 19.56
N GLU A 105 7.57 1.76 19.26
CA GLU A 105 6.93 0.47 19.01
C GLU A 105 7.51 -0.19 17.73
N PRO A 106 7.96 -1.46 17.80
CA PRO A 106 8.75 -2.07 16.74
C PRO A 106 8.02 -2.21 15.40
N PHE A 107 6.72 -2.52 15.41
CA PHE A 107 5.94 -2.62 14.17
C PHE A 107 5.75 -1.24 13.54
N PHE A 108 5.40 -0.23 14.33
CA PHE A 108 5.25 1.16 13.92
C PHE A 108 6.54 1.72 13.30
N ALA A 109 7.67 1.53 13.97
CA ALA A 109 8.98 1.95 13.46
C ALA A 109 9.35 1.23 12.15
N ARG A 110 9.06 -0.07 12.06
CA ARG A 110 9.28 -0.86 10.84
C ARG A 110 8.41 -0.37 9.68
N ALA A 111 7.12 -0.08 9.92
CA ALA A 111 6.22 0.43 8.90
C ALA A 111 6.70 1.77 8.33
N LYS A 112 7.13 2.70 9.19
CA LYS A 112 7.70 3.98 8.72
C LYS A 112 8.93 3.76 7.83
N ARG A 113 9.85 2.89 8.23
CA ARG A 113 11.04 2.56 7.44
C ARG A 113 10.69 1.90 6.11
N PHE A 114 9.71 0.99 6.12
CA PHE A 114 9.28 0.30 4.91
C PHE A 114 8.67 1.28 3.90
N VAL A 115 7.69 2.09 4.31
CA VAL A 115 7.11 3.11 3.43
C VAL A 115 8.18 4.07 2.91
N TYR A 116 9.10 4.51 3.77
CA TYR A 116 10.22 5.33 3.34
C TYR A 116 11.10 4.64 2.30
N SER A 117 11.42 3.35 2.46
CA SER A 117 12.23 2.62 1.47
C SER A 117 11.53 2.43 0.13
N GLN A 118 10.20 2.37 0.11
CA GLN A 118 9.42 2.20 -1.12
C GLN A 118 9.22 3.53 -1.86
N LEU A 119 9.06 4.62 -1.12
CA LEU A 119 8.75 5.95 -1.65
C LEU A 119 9.93 6.92 -1.47
N TYR A 120 11.17 6.40 -1.40
CA TYR A 120 12.33 7.21 -1.11
C TYR A 120 12.66 8.15 -2.27
N ASN A 121 12.72 9.45 -1.98
CA ASN A 121 13.44 10.46 -2.76
C ASN A 121 13.17 10.44 -4.28
N SER A 122 11.91 10.66 -4.66
CA SER A 122 11.56 11.05 -6.03
C SER A 122 11.61 12.58 -6.16
N TYR A 123 12.09 13.05 -7.31
CA TYR A 123 12.05 14.47 -7.67
C TYR A 123 10.68 14.91 -8.18
N THR A 124 9.83 13.94 -8.54
CA THR A 124 8.58 14.16 -9.27
C THR A 124 7.33 13.92 -8.43
N PHE A 125 7.48 13.41 -7.20
CA PHE A 125 6.41 13.37 -6.20
C PHE A 125 6.93 13.53 -4.77
N ASP A 126 6.06 13.92 -3.86
CA ASP A 126 6.30 13.93 -2.42
C ASP A 126 5.10 13.32 -1.68
N TYR A 127 5.31 12.84 -0.46
CA TYR A 127 4.27 12.14 0.28
C TYR A 127 4.28 12.42 1.79
N THR A 128 3.12 12.25 2.39
CA THR A 128 2.94 12.26 3.85
C THR A 128 2.21 11.00 4.31
N LEU A 129 2.88 10.23 5.16
CA LEU A 129 2.29 9.07 5.82
C LEU A 129 1.44 9.50 7.03
N GLN A 130 0.12 9.36 6.89
CA GLN A 130 -0.85 9.60 7.96
C GLN A 130 -1.03 8.34 8.79
N THR A 131 -0.89 8.46 10.12
CA THR A 131 -0.94 7.32 11.05
C THR A 131 -2.06 7.44 12.10
N LYS A 132 -2.96 8.41 11.89
CA LYS A 132 -4.11 8.67 12.78
C LYS A 132 -5.15 7.56 12.63
N VAL A 133 -5.96 7.37 13.67
CA VAL A 133 -6.98 6.28 13.74
C VAL A 133 -8.33 6.77 14.28
N ASN A 134 -8.51 8.08 14.33
CA ASN A 134 -9.64 8.76 14.98
C ASN A 134 -10.92 8.81 14.13
N ARG A 135 -10.84 8.50 12.85
CA ARG A 135 -11.99 8.36 11.93
C ARG A 135 -11.68 7.32 10.85
N GLU A 136 -12.69 6.92 10.09
CA GLU A 136 -12.50 6.04 8.94
C GLU A 136 -11.48 6.65 7.95
N TYR A 137 -10.59 5.80 7.44
CA TYR A 137 -9.48 6.17 6.55
C TYR A 137 -8.55 7.30 7.06
N ALA A 138 -8.48 7.53 8.38
CA ALA A 138 -7.58 8.52 8.97
C ALA A 138 -6.08 8.18 8.85
N SER A 139 -5.77 6.91 8.56
CA SER A 139 -4.42 6.48 8.19
C SER A 139 -4.37 6.19 6.70
N GLY A 140 -3.29 6.61 6.06
CA GLY A 140 -3.15 6.52 4.61
C GLY A 140 -1.90 7.26 4.17
N ILE A 141 -1.75 7.40 2.86
CA ILE A 141 -0.63 8.10 2.25
C ILE A 141 -1.22 9.19 1.37
N ALA A 142 -0.94 10.43 1.74
CA ALA A 142 -1.20 11.59 0.90
C ALA A 142 0.01 11.76 -0.01
N VAL A 143 -0.19 11.78 -1.33
CA VAL A 143 0.86 11.96 -2.33
C VAL A 143 0.52 13.17 -3.18
N ARG A 144 1.53 13.96 -3.52
CA ARG A 144 1.46 15.06 -4.49
C ARG A 144 2.47 14.83 -5.60
N PHE A 145 2.04 15.08 -6.82
CA PHE A 145 2.81 14.84 -8.04
C PHE A 145 3.10 16.17 -8.73
N THR A 146 4.29 16.27 -9.30
CA THR A 146 4.67 17.38 -10.18
C THR A 146 4.07 17.19 -11.57
N GLY A 147 4.08 18.24 -12.40
CA GLY A 147 3.72 18.13 -13.81
C GLY A 147 4.64 17.21 -14.62
N ASP A 148 5.84 16.94 -14.12
CA ASP A 148 6.85 16.09 -14.76
C ASP A 148 6.82 14.64 -14.24
N PHE A 149 5.74 14.21 -13.58
CA PHE A 149 5.62 12.84 -13.10
C PHE A 149 5.32 11.87 -14.25
N TYR A 150 6.23 10.92 -14.51
CA TYR A 150 6.10 9.86 -15.52
C TYR A 150 6.42 8.45 -14.98
N GLU A 151 6.72 8.31 -13.69
CA GLU A 151 7.12 7.05 -13.03
C GLU A 151 5.90 6.24 -12.53
N PHE A 152 4.80 6.25 -13.30
CA PHE A 152 3.51 5.72 -12.85
C PHE A 152 3.56 4.23 -12.50
N GLU A 153 4.20 3.40 -13.33
CA GLU A 153 4.28 1.95 -13.12
C GLU A 153 5.03 1.64 -11.82
N ASP A 154 6.23 2.21 -11.66
CA ASP A 154 7.08 2.03 -10.49
C ASP A 154 6.39 2.53 -9.21
N PHE A 155 5.74 3.70 -9.28
CA PHE A 155 4.98 4.25 -8.17
C PHE A 155 3.81 3.34 -7.76
N ASN A 156 3.02 2.86 -8.73
CA ASN A 156 1.88 1.98 -8.46
C ASN A 156 2.36 0.63 -7.88
N MET A 157 3.45 0.07 -8.40
CA MET A 157 4.08 -1.13 -7.83
C MET A 157 4.51 -0.90 -6.38
N ALA A 158 5.24 0.19 -6.09
CA ALA A 158 5.68 0.53 -4.74
C ALA A 158 4.49 0.72 -3.79
N MET A 159 3.42 1.38 -4.24
CA MET A 159 2.20 1.57 -3.46
C MET A 159 1.45 0.24 -3.21
N ILE A 160 1.38 -0.66 -4.19
CA ILE A 160 0.84 -2.02 -4.01
C ILE A 160 1.63 -2.76 -2.93
N ASP A 161 2.97 -2.73 -2.99
CA ASP A 161 3.83 -3.37 -2.00
C ASP A 161 3.63 -2.79 -0.59
N VAL A 162 3.44 -1.47 -0.49
CA VAL A 162 3.04 -0.82 0.77
C VAL A 162 1.70 -1.36 1.28
N MET A 163 0.67 -1.46 0.43
CA MET A 163 -0.63 -1.97 0.86
C MET A 163 -0.56 -3.45 1.29
N ARG A 164 0.20 -4.28 0.55
CA ARG A 164 0.46 -5.68 0.91
C ARG A 164 1.17 -5.79 2.25
N PHE A 165 2.18 -4.95 2.47
CA PHE A 165 2.90 -4.89 3.75
C PHE A 165 1.95 -4.63 4.92
N TYR A 166 1.07 -3.62 4.83
CA TYR A 166 0.13 -3.32 5.92
C TYR A 166 -0.87 -4.46 6.17
N ARG A 167 -1.37 -5.12 5.10
CA ARG A 167 -2.24 -6.29 5.23
C ARG A 167 -1.54 -7.43 5.99
N ALA A 168 -0.33 -7.78 5.57
CA ALA A 168 0.45 -8.85 6.19
C ALA A 168 0.84 -8.53 7.64
N GLU A 169 1.30 -7.31 7.90
CA GLU A 169 1.76 -6.90 9.22
C GLU A 169 0.59 -6.70 10.21
N ALA A 170 -0.58 -6.28 9.74
CA ALA A 170 -1.79 -6.26 10.58
C ALA A 170 -2.13 -7.68 11.08
N ALA A 171 -2.13 -8.67 10.17
CA ALA A 171 -2.37 -10.06 10.53
C ALA A 171 -1.31 -10.61 11.49
N ARG A 172 -0.02 -10.31 11.23
CA ARG A 172 1.09 -10.71 12.10
C ARG A 172 0.96 -10.12 13.50
N LEU A 173 0.68 -8.82 13.61
CA LEU A 173 0.56 -8.14 14.90
C LEU A 173 -0.67 -8.62 15.69
N LYS A 174 -1.78 -8.91 15.00
CA LYS A 174 -2.97 -9.51 15.60
C LYS A 174 -2.66 -10.86 16.25
N ASN A 175 -1.88 -11.70 15.57
CA ASN A 175 -1.44 -13.00 16.11
C ASN A 175 -0.53 -12.84 17.34
N VAL A 176 0.43 -11.90 17.29
CA VAL A 176 1.31 -11.60 18.45
C VAL A 176 0.48 -11.20 19.67
N LEU A 177 -0.45 -10.25 19.51
CA LEU A 177 -1.30 -9.79 20.60
C LEU A 177 -2.22 -10.89 21.15
N ALA A 178 -2.71 -11.80 20.30
CA ALA A 178 -3.52 -12.93 20.72
C ALA A 178 -2.70 -13.94 21.55
N MET A 179 -1.45 -14.20 21.16
CA MET A 179 -0.55 -15.08 21.90
C MET A 179 -0.20 -14.50 23.27
N THR A 180 0.12 -13.21 23.36
CA THR A 180 0.47 -12.60 24.66
C THR A 180 -0.69 -12.65 25.66
N ARG A 181 -1.92 -12.39 25.21
CA ARG A 181 -3.11 -12.48 26.09
C ARG A 181 -3.37 -13.88 26.64
N ARG A 182 -3.10 -14.93 25.85
CA ARG A 182 -3.22 -16.33 26.30
C ARG A 182 -2.19 -16.64 27.37
N THR A 183 -0.94 -16.21 27.18
CA THR A 183 0.12 -16.41 28.17
C THR A 183 -0.19 -15.72 29.49
N ASP A 184 -0.70 -14.48 29.47
CA ASP A 184 -1.08 -13.76 30.69
C ASP A 184 -2.20 -14.48 31.46
N SER A 185 -3.19 -15.03 30.74
CA SER A 185 -4.33 -15.77 31.31
C SER A 185 -3.89 -17.09 31.96
N ASP A 186 -2.99 -17.84 31.32
CA ASP A 186 -2.45 -19.10 31.84
C ASP A 186 -1.59 -18.88 33.11
N VAL A 187 -0.89 -17.75 33.20
CA VAL A 187 -0.14 -17.36 34.40
C VAL A 187 -1.09 -17.01 35.55
N THR A 188 -2.17 -16.26 35.29
CA THR A 188 -3.13 -15.89 36.35
C THR A 188 -3.84 -17.12 36.94
N ILE A 189 -4.22 -18.08 36.10
CA ILE A 189 -4.87 -19.33 36.56
C ILE A 189 -3.93 -20.16 37.45
N ARG A 190 -2.62 -20.16 37.15
CA ARG A 190 -1.62 -20.90 37.95
C ARG A 190 -1.35 -20.24 39.29
N GLU A 191 -1.39 -18.92 39.38
CA GLU A 191 -1.22 -18.18 40.63
C GLU A 191 -2.44 -18.28 41.55
N GLU A 192 -3.66 -18.39 41.02
CA GLU A 192 -4.88 -18.60 41.83
C GLU A 192 -5.05 -20.05 42.34
N ALA A 193 -4.32 -21.00 41.75
CA ALA A 193 -4.39 -22.43 42.09
C ALA A 193 -3.27 -22.91 43.05
N ALA A 194 -2.38 -22.02 43.48
CA ALA A 194 -1.26 -22.29 44.39
C ALA A 194 -1.51 -21.70 45.80
#